data_AF-A0A6G7VJE9-F1
#
_entry.id   AF-A0A6G7VJE9-F1
#
_cell.length_a   1.000
_cell.length_b   1.000
_cell.length_c   1.000
_cell.angle_alpha   90.00
_cell.angle_beta   90.00
_cell.angle_gamma   90.00
#
_symmetry.space_group_name_H-M   'P 1'
#
loop_
_entity.id
_entity.type
_entity.pdbx_description
1 polymer ?
#
loop_
_entity_poly.entity_id
_entity_poly.type
_entity_poly.pdbx_seq_one_letter_code
_entity_poly.pdbx_strand_id
1 'polypeptide(L)' 'MNAIRSMVRAAQTILSGRNADIFIEISNATGVSAFRLAGMTRSEILQTIRDAGIPLSTIPMHIVHALGLVHAD' A
#
# COMPACT_ATOMS: atom_id res chain seq x y z
N MET A 1 -20.74 15.63 -4.61
CA MET A 1 -21.02 14.32 -3.96
C MET A 1 -20.56 13.07 -4.76
N ASN A 2 -19.92 13.20 -5.92
CA ASN A 2 -19.53 12.04 -6.76
C ASN A 2 -18.10 11.51 -6.50
N ALA A 3 -17.14 12.36 -6.14
CA ALA A 3 -15.74 11.95 -5.98
C ALA A 3 -15.55 10.94 -4.83
N ILE A 4 -16.16 11.19 -3.66
CA ILE A 4 -16.05 10.33 -2.48
C ILE A 4 -16.56 8.91 -2.79
N ARG A 5 -17.70 8.80 -3.49
CA ARG A 5 -18.29 7.50 -3.82
C ARG A 5 -17.46 6.72 -4.86
N SER A 6 -16.80 7.44 -5.77
CA SER A 6 -15.87 6.86 -6.75
C SER A 6 -14.57 6.37 -6.10
N MET A 7 -14.00 7.14 -5.17
CA MET A 7 -12.82 6.75 -4.41
C MET A 7 -13.08 5.53 -3.52
N VAL A 8 -14.24 5.48 -2.85
CA VAL A 8 -14.64 4.32 -2.04
C VAL A 8 -14.79 3.05 -2.88
N ARG A 9 -15.36 3.14 -4.08
CA ARG A 9 -15.46 1.98 -5.00
C ARG A 9 -14.10 1.51 -5.49
N ALA A 10 -13.22 2.44 -5.87
CA ALA A 10 -11.86 2.10 -6.29
C ALA A 10 -11.08 1.41 -5.16
N ALA A 11 -11.13 1.95 -3.94
CA ALA A 11 -10.50 1.35 -2.77
C ALA A 11 -11.09 -0.03 -2.43
N GLN A 12 -12.42 -0.21 -2.54
CA GLN A 12 -13.06 -1.52 -2.36
C GLN A 12 -12.66 -2.53 -3.43
N THR A 13 -12.54 -2.12 -4.70
CA THR A 13 -12.06 -3.01 -5.77
C THR A 13 -10.61 -3.44 -5.52
N ILE A 14 -9.75 -2.51 -5.09
CA ILE A 14 -8.36 -2.78 -4.75
C ILE A 14 -8.25 -3.74 -3.55
N LEU A 15 -9.07 -3.52 -2.51
CA LEU A 15 -9.15 -4.38 -1.31
C LEU A 15 -9.92 -5.70 -1.52
N SER A 16 -10.61 -5.87 -2.64
CA SER A 16 -11.23 -7.14 -3.04
C SER A 16 -10.37 -7.96 -4.00
N GLY A 17 -9.25 -7.38 -4.46
CA GLY A 17 -8.34 -8.01 -5.42
C GLY A 17 -7.16 -8.72 -4.75
N ARG A 18 -6.33 -9.36 -5.58
CA ARG A 18 -5.12 -10.10 -5.18
C ARG A 18 -4.08 -9.28 -4.40
N ASN A 19 -4.21 -7.95 -4.40
CA ASN A 19 -3.31 -7.02 -3.70
C ASN A 19 -3.84 -6.59 -2.32
N ALA A 20 -5.04 -7.03 -1.91
CA ALA A 20 -5.61 -6.71 -0.60
C ALA A 20 -4.72 -7.18 0.55
N ASP A 21 -4.19 -8.39 0.44
CA ASP A 21 -3.28 -9.00 1.42
C ASP A 21 -2.03 -8.15 1.63
N ILE A 22 -1.55 -7.47 0.58
CA ILE A 22 -0.37 -6.62 0.61
C ILE A 22 -0.65 -5.32 1.37
N PHE A 23 -1.81 -4.71 1.14
CA PHE A 23 -2.20 -3.53 1.93
C PHE A 23 -2.45 -3.89 3.39
N ILE A 24 -2.94 -5.09 3.68
CA ILE A 24 -3.09 -5.58 5.06
C ILE A 24 -1.71 -5.80 5.71
N GLU A 25 -0.76 -6.39 4.99
CA GLU A 25 0.60 -6.62 5.49
C GLU A 25 1.33 -5.30 5.79
N ILE A 26 1.27 -4.33 4.85
CA ILE A 26 1.80 -2.98 5.07
C ILE A 26 1.07 -2.29 6.21
N SER A 27 -0.25 -2.48 6.34
CA SER A 27 -1.05 -1.92 7.43
C SER A 27 -0.61 -2.46 8.79
N ASN A 28 -0.31 -3.75 8.88
CA ASN A 28 0.17 -4.37 10.11
C ASN A 28 1.57 -3.88 10.47
N ALA A 29 2.44 -3.66 9.48
CA ALA A 29 3.80 -3.20 9.70
C ALA A 29 3.86 -1.71 10.09
N THR A 30 3.02 -0.87 9.48
CA THR A 30 3.08 0.60 9.62
C THR A 30 2.06 1.19 10.59
N GLY A 31 1.04 0.43 10.98
CA GLY A 31 -0.11 0.93 11.75
C GLY A 31 -1.09 1.80 10.93
N VAL A 32 -0.85 2.00 9.64
CA VAL A 32 -1.74 2.78 8.76
C VAL A 32 -2.77 1.86 8.13
N SER A 33 -4.05 2.23 8.18
CA SER A 33 -5.12 1.35 7.70
C SER A 33 -4.97 0.96 6.22
N ALA A 34 -5.21 -0.32 5.91
CA ALA A 34 -5.21 -0.84 4.54
C ALA A 34 -6.09 -0.04 3.57
N PHE A 35 -7.22 0.49 4.06
CA PHE A 35 -8.09 1.37 3.27
C PHE A 35 -7.43 2.69 2.89
N ARG A 36 -6.68 3.30 3.81
CA ARG A 36 -5.93 4.52 3.53
C ARG A 36 -4.79 4.24 2.55
N LEU A 37 -4.10 3.12 2.72
CA LEU A 37 -3.03 2.66 1.82
C LEU A 37 -3.55 2.38 0.40
N ALA A 38 -4.74 1.81 0.24
CA ALA A 38 -5.35 1.57 -1.07
C ALA A 38 -5.68 2.86 -1.85
N GLY A 39 -5.82 3.99 -1.16
CA GLY A 39 -6.01 5.31 -1.76
C GLY A 39 -4.72 6.10 -2.00
N MET A 40 -3.56 5.57 -1.56
CA MET A 40 -2.26 6.22 -1.68
C MET A 40 -1.56 5.84 -2.98
N THR A 41 -0.77 6.77 -3.49
CA THR A 41 0.22 6.51 -4.52
C THR A 41 1.37 5.66 -3.97
N ARG A 42 2.14 5.04 -4.87
CA ARG A 42 3.34 4.27 -4.49
C ARG A 42 4.32 5.07 -3.61
N SER A 43 4.56 6.33 -3.96
CA SER A 43 5.49 7.19 -3.22
C SER A 43 5.01 7.48 -1.79
N GLU A 44 3.70 7.65 -1.61
CA GLU A 44 3.09 7.85 -0.29
C GLU A 44 3.15 6.58 0.56
N ILE A 45 2.94 5.41 -0.04
CA ILE A 45 3.10 4.12 0.64
C ILE A 45 4.56 3.94 1.10
N LEU A 46 5.52 4.19 0.22
CA LEU A 46 6.95 4.13 0.56
C LEU A 46 7.33 5.10 1.67
N GLN A 47 6.78 6.32 1.62
CA GLN A 47 7.01 7.31 2.68
C GLN A 47 6.42 6.82 4.00
N THR A 48 5.22 6.25 3.98
CA THR A 48 4.58 5.66 5.17
C THR A 48 5.42 4.55 5.78
N ILE A 49 6.02 3.68 4.95
CA ILE A 49 6.92 2.61 5.41
C ILE A 49 8.19 3.21 6.04
N ARG A 50 8.78 4.24 5.42
CA ARG A 50 9.95 4.95 5.99
C ARG A 50 9.63 5.66 7.31
N ASP A 51 8.48 6.32 7.39
CA ASP A 51 8.02 7.04 8.59
C ASP A 51 7.74 6.07 9.75
N ALA A 52 7.33 4.83 9.45
CA ALA A 52 7.22 3.75 10.42
C ALA A 52 8.58 3.18 10.87
N GLY A 53 9.70 3.70 10.36
CA GLY A 53 11.04 3.25 10.70
C GLY A 53 11.44 1.90 10.09
N ILE A 54 10.69 1.42 9.09
CA ILE A 54 10.95 0.14 8.43
C ILE A 54 11.98 0.36 7.30
N PRO A 55 13.17 -0.26 7.36
CA PRO A 55 14.14 -0.15 6.28
C PRO A 55 13.58 -0.73 4.98
N LEU A 56 13.74 -0.03 3.86
CA LEU A 56 13.25 -0.50 2.56
C LEU A 56 13.86 -1.86 2.15
N SER A 57 15.07 -2.16 2.60
CA SER A 57 15.75 -3.45 2.39
C SER A 57 15.10 -4.63 3.12
N THR A 58 14.23 -4.35 4.10
CA THR A 58 13.50 -5.38 4.85
C THR A 58 12.10 -5.64 4.30
N ILE A 59 11.68 -4.87 3.28
CA ILE A 59 10.39 -5.06 2.62
C ILE A 59 10.43 -6.38 1.85
N PRO A 60 9.48 -7.31 2.10
CA PRO A 60 9.40 -8.56 1.35
C PRO A 60 9.28 -8.36 -0.16
N MET A 61 9.95 -9.21 -0.94
CA MET A 61 10.01 -9.08 -2.40
C MET A 61 8.63 -9.11 -3.09
N HIS A 62 7.64 -9.81 -2.55
CA HIS A 62 6.29 -9.79 -3.11
C HIS A 62 5.61 -8.42 -2.96
N ILE A 63 5.90 -7.68 -1.88
CA ILE A 63 5.45 -6.30 -1.70
C ILE A 63 6.19 -5.37 -2.67
N VAL A 64 7.50 -5.57 -2.83
CA VAL A 64 8.31 -4.83 -3.81
C VAL A 64 7.72 -4.98 -5.22
N HIS A 65 7.44 -6.21 -5.64
CA HIS A 65 6.82 -6.51 -6.93
C HIS A 65 5.43 -5.90 -7.08
N ALA A 66 4.59 -6.00 -6.05
CA ALA A 66 3.22 -5.47 -6.11
C ALA A 66 3.15 -3.94 -6.12
N LEU A 67 4.11 -3.29 -5.48
CA LEU A 67 4.29 -1.85 -5.57
C LEU A 67 4.97 -1.44 -6.89
N GLY A 68 5.39 -2.39 -7.74
CA GLY A 68 6.11 -2.11 -8.98
C GLY A 68 7.44 -1.41 -8.71
N LEU A 69 8.07 -1.72 -7.58
CA LEU A 69 9.41 -1.25 -7.24
C LEU A 69 10.41 -2.13 -7.95
N VAL A 70 11.36 -1.51 -8.66
CA VAL A 70 12.53 -2.21 -9.19
C VAL A 70 13.59 -2.15 -8.10
N HIS A 71 14.11 -3.30 -7.65
CA HIS A 71 15.30 -3.32 -6.82
C HIS A 71 16.42 -2.67 -7.62
N ALA A 72 16.96 -1.55 -7.14
CA ALA A 72 18.20 -1.02 -7.68
C ALA A 72 19.33 -1.83 -7.04
N ASP A 73 19.89 -2.76 -7.81
CA ASP A 73 21.16 -3.42 -7.49
C ASP A 73 22.31 -2.40 -7.37
#